data_AF-X1MAC1-F1
#
_entry.id   AF-X1MAC1-F1
#
_cell.length_a   1.000
_cell.length_b   1.000
_cell.length_c   1.000
_cell.angle_alpha   90.00
_cell.angle_beta   90.00
_cell.angle_gamma   90.00
#
_symmetry.space_group_name_H-M   'P 1'
#
loop_
_entity.id
_entity.type
_entity.pdbx_description
1 polymer ?
#
loop_
_entity_poly.entity_id
_entity_poly.type
_entity_poly.pdbx_seq_one_letter_code
_entity_poly.pdbx_strand_id
1 'polypeptide(L)'
;QEAVKRGMIIVNAAGNVTSAQIVIPGDAEGVITVGGIDTLYNRWQYSGYFPTTEHTVKKPEIMCLSTAPIVIDPDSSNSYLYSSGTSGATAMISGICALLLEGHPEWNVDSVKTALFTTAKYERLTERDTIINGDTVTVVDTIVVAPSDSMGYGWPDALAAFYSSPTSYDTQAGSMFLTPYPNPFTLTQHSNIYIPFKLDVSHTVEIRVYSIAGK
;
A
#
# COMPACT_ATOMS: atom_id res chain seq x y z
N GLN A 1 6.49 -6.82 -14.59
CA GLN A 1 5.14 -7.12 -15.13
C GLN A 1 5.00 -8.60 -15.52
N GLU A 2 5.84 -9.16 -16.40
CA GLU A 2 5.73 -10.58 -16.79
C GLU A 2 5.80 -11.56 -15.60
N ALA A 3 6.70 -11.33 -14.64
CA ALA A 3 6.78 -12.13 -13.42
C ALA A 3 5.47 -12.12 -12.61
N VAL A 4 4.81 -10.96 -12.50
CA VAL A 4 3.52 -10.84 -11.81
C VAL A 4 2.43 -11.62 -12.54
N LYS A 5 2.39 -11.54 -13.88
CA LYS A 5 1.44 -12.32 -14.70
C LYS A 5 1.61 -13.84 -14.54
N ARG A 6 2.81 -14.30 -14.15
CA ARG A 6 3.12 -15.70 -13.86
C ARG A 6 2.82 -16.10 -12.40
N GLY A 7 2.17 -15.24 -11.63
CA GLY A 7 1.81 -15.51 -10.24
C GLY A 7 2.92 -15.21 -9.22
N MET A 8 3.97 -14.47 -9.61
CA MET A 8 5.01 -14.05 -8.66
C MET A 8 4.58 -12.76 -7.93
N ILE A 9 4.71 -12.76 -6.61
CA ILE A 9 4.64 -11.53 -5.83
C ILE A 9 5.95 -10.78 -5.98
N ILE A 10 5.89 -9.56 -6.51
CA ILE A 10 7.05 -8.68 -6.65
C ILE A 10 6.89 -7.52 -5.68
N VAL A 11 7.83 -7.39 -4.76
CA VAL A 11 7.89 -6.29 -3.78
C VAL A 11 9.09 -5.43 -4.15
N ASN A 12 8.86 -4.13 -4.36
CA ASN A 12 9.89 -3.19 -4.80
C ASN A 12 9.93 -1.94 -3.92
N ALA A 13 11.11 -1.41 -3.69
CA ALA A 13 11.27 -0.16 -2.95
C ALA A 13 10.70 1.03 -3.75
N ALA A 14 10.04 1.97 -3.07
CA ALA A 14 9.64 3.24 -3.67
C ALA A 14 10.85 4.09 -4.12
N GLY A 15 12.00 3.88 -3.47
CA GLY A 15 13.24 4.62 -3.69
C GLY A 15 13.50 5.67 -2.62
N ASN A 16 14.78 6.05 -2.50
CA ASN A 16 15.24 7.05 -1.55
C ASN A 16 15.49 8.37 -2.29
N VAL A 17 14.49 9.25 -2.33
CA VAL A 17 14.43 10.43 -3.21
C VAL A 17 13.96 11.66 -2.44
N THR A 18 14.34 12.85 -2.91
CA THR A 18 13.97 14.13 -2.29
C THR A 18 12.78 14.81 -2.97
N SER A 19 12.23 14.21 -4.02
CA SER A 19 11.13 14.73 -4.83
C SER A 19 10.02 13.69 -4.96
N ALA A 20 8.84 14.14 -5.42
CA ALA A 20 7.69 13.28 -5.71
C ALA A 20 7.95 12.41 -6.95
N GLN A 21 8.63 11.28 -6.74
CA GLN A 21 8.88 10.27 -7.76
C GLN A 21 8.93 8.86 -7.15
N ILE A 22 8.74 7.85 -8.00
CA ILE A 22 8.97 6.45 -7.69
C ILE A 22 10.11 5.94 -8.56
N VAL A 23 11.04 5.20 -7.96
CA VAL A 23 12.14 4.59 -8.71
C VAL A 23 11.64 3.34 -9.43
N ILE A 24 11.87 3.29 -10.74
CA ILE A 24 11.58 2.13 -11.59
C ILE A 24 12.38 0.92 -11.05
N PRO A 25 11.77 -0.28 -10.94
CA PRO A 25 10.48 -0.71 -11.50
C PRO A 25 9.27 -0.56 -10.56
N GLY A 26 9.34 0.30 -9.53
CA GLY A 26 8.24 0.48 -8.56
C GLY A 26 6.98 1.13 -9.15
N ASP A 27 7.04 1.69 -10.35
CA ASP A 27 5.88 2.20 -11.07
C ASP A 27 5.09 1.10 -11.80
N ALA A 28 5.69 -0.08 -11.98
CA ALA A 28 5.10 -1.16 -12.76
C ALA A 28 3.79 -1.68 -12.16
N GLU A 29 2.79 -1.87 -13.02
CA GLU A 29 1.53 -2.52 -12.67
C GLU A 29 1.77 -3.91 -12.05
N GLY A 30 0.99 -4.20 -11.00
CA GLY A 30 1.03 -5.48 -10.30
C GLY A 30 2.11 -5.58 -9.22
N VAL A 31 3.20 -4.81 -9.31
CA VAL A 31 4.26 -4.73 -8.29
C VAL A 31 3.73 -4.08 -7.01
N ILE A 32 4.08 -4.62 -5.85
CA ILE A 32 3.84 -4.01 -4.54
C ILE A 32 4.98 -3.04 -4.28
N THR A 33 4.70 -1.74 -4.32
CA THR A 33 5.71 -0.71 -4.11
C THR A 33 5.66 -0.24 -2.66
N VAL A 34 6.82 -0.30 -2.00
CA VAL A 34 6.94 -0.10 -0.56
C VAL A 34 7.63 1.23 -0.26
N GLY A 35 6.87 2.13 0.35
CA GLY A 35 7.37 3.37 0.91
C GLY A 35 7.89 3.21 2.34
N GLY A 36 8.52 4.26 2.84
CA GLY A 36 9.15 4.29 4.15
C GLY A 36 8.44 5.19 5.14
N ILE A 37 8.24 4.69 6.36
CA ILE A 37 7.85 5.48 7.53
C ILE A 37 8.97 5.53 8.57
N ASP A 38 8.91 6.52 9.43
CA ASP A 38 9.76 6.62 10.62
C ASP A 38 9.15 5.90 11.83
N THR A 39 9.87 5.93 12.97
CA THR A 39 9.42 5.32 14.23
C THR A 39 8.22 6.03 14.85
N LEU A 40 7.84 7.21 14.35
CA LEU A 40 6.66 7.98 14.75
C LEU A 40 5.51 7.78 13.74
N TYR A 41 5.63 6.82 12.82
CA TYR A 41 4.65 6.51 11.77
C TYR A 41 4.45 7.64 10.75
N ASN A 42 5.35 8.62 10.69
CA ASN A 42 5.32 9.64 9.65
C ASN A 42 6.00 9.11 8.39
N ARG A 43 5.57 9.59 7.21
CA ARG A 43 6.31 9.33 5.97
C ARG A 43 7.76 9.77 6.17
N TRP A 44 8.70 8.87 5.98
CA TRP A 44 10.11 9.22 5.97
C TRP A 44 10.36 10.21 4.83
N GLN A 45 10.99 11.35 5.11
CA GLN A 45 11.15 12.44 4.14
C GLN A 45 11.74 12.01 2.79
N TYR A 46 12.63 11.01 2.80
CA TYR A 46 13.27 10.45 1.60
C TYR A 46 12.49 9.31 0.94
N SER A 47 11.31 8.92 1.42
CA SER A 47 10.50 7.89 0.77
C SER A 47 9.92 8.39 -0.55
N GLY A 48 10.20 7.70 -1.66
CA GLY A 48 9.51 7.94 -2.92
C GLY A 48 8.00 7.86 -2.78
N TYR A 49 7.30 8.70 -3.54
CA TYR A 49 5.85 8.74 -3.67
C TYR A 49 5.49 9.40 -4.99
N PHE A 50 4.37 9.02 -5.59
CA PHE A 50 3.96 9.60 -6.86
C PHE A 50 2.50 10.05 -6.79
N PRO A 51 2.22 11.36 -6.91
CA PRO A 51 0.85 11.87 -6.97
C PRO A 51 0.21 11.39 -8.26
N THR A 52 -0.68 10.43 -8.14
CA THR A 52 -1.31 9.77 -9.28
C THR A 52 -2.58 10.52 -9.66
N THR A 53 -2.49 11.41 -10.66
CA THR A 53 -3.66 12.01 -11.31
C THR A 53 -4.22 11.13 -12.45
N GLU A 54 -3.38 10.28 -13.05
CA GLU A 54 -3.68 9.54 -14.28
C GLU A 54 -3.81 8.01 -14.10
N HIS A 55 -3.36 7.45 -12.96
CA HIS A 55 -3.43 5.99 -12.74
C HIS A 55 -4.37 5.62 -11.59
N THR A 56 -5.14 4.56 -11.80
CA THR A 56 -6.08 3.98 -10.82
C THR A 56 -5.35 3.34 -9.62
N VAL A 57 -4.05 3.08 -9.73
CA VAL A 57 -3.22 2.41 -8.72
C VAL A 57 -2.34 3.44 -8.01
N LYS A 58 -2.45 3.51 -6.69
CA LYS A 58 -1.66 4.41 -5.82
C LYS A 58 -0.25 3.87 -5.60
N LYS A 59 0.77 4.73 -5.73
CA LYS A 59 2.18 4.40 -5.51
C LYS A 59 2.85 5.36 -4.50
N PRO A 60 3.51 4.86 -3.44
CA PRO A 60 3.62 3.46 -3.04
C PRO A 60 2.26 2.88 -2.63
N GLU A 61 2.08 1.57 -2.75
CA GLU A 61 0.89 0.91 -2.23
C GLU A 61 0.91 0.76 -0.71
N ILE A 62 2.07 0.53 -0.10
CA ILE A 62 2.13 0.27 1.34
C ILE A 62 3.41 0.85 1.93
N MET A 63 3.38 1.13 3.22
CA MET A 63 4.49 1.71 3.97
C MET A 63 5.04 0.71 4.98
N CYS A 64 6.34 0.76 5.26
CA CYS A 64 6.93 0.03 6.38
C CYS A 64 8.13 0.78 6.96
N LEU A 65 8.61 0.37 8.13
CA LEU A 65 9.69 1.04 8.85
C LEU A 65 10.93 1.16 7.96
N SER A 66 11.41 2.39 7.78
CA SER A 66 12.59 2.69 6.96
C SER A 66 13.64 3.53 7.66
N THR A 67 13.32 4.20 8.77
CA THR A 67 14.31 4.97 9.52
C THR A 67 14.91 4.13 10.63
N ALA A 68 16.20 3.87 10.54
CA ALA A 68 16.95 3.13 11.54
C ALA A 68 16.33 1.78 11.98
N PRO A 69 15.79 0.89 11.10
CA PRO A 69 15.70 -0.52 11.47
C PRO A 69 17.07 -1.09 11.86
N ILE A 70 17.05 -1.97 12.86
CA ILE A 70 18.21 -2.78 13.24
C ILE A 70 18.38 -3.87 12.18
N VAL A 71 19.56 -3.94 11.58
CA VAL A 71 19.93 -4.95 10.59
C VAL A 71 21.24 -5.61 10.99
N ILE A 72 21.50 -6.79 10.43
CA ILE A 72 22.79 -7.47 10.58
C ILE A 72 23.88 -6.60 9.95
N ASP A 73 25.00 -6.48 10.65
CA ASP A 73 26.20 -5.83 10.14
C ASP A 73 26.86 -6.72 9.06
N PRO A 74 26.94 -6.28 7.79
CA PRO A 74 27.53 -7.12 6.74
C PRO A 74 29.04 -7.33 6.95
N ASP A 75 29.70 -6.47 7.73
CA ASP A 75 31.14 -6.49 7.94
C ASP A 75 31.53 -7.20 9.26
N SER A 76 30.56 -7.80 9.96
CA SER A 76 30.80 -8.46 11.25
C SER A 76 29.83 -9.61 11.52
N SER A 77 30.35 -10.69 12.10
CA SER A 77 29.57 -11.90 12.40
C SER A 77 28.76 -11.82 13.69
N ASN A 78 28.88 -10.75 14.48
CA ASN A 78 28.24 -10.65 15.79
C ASN A 78 27.86 -9.21 16.19
N SER A 79 27.55 -8.36 15.21
CA SER A 79 27.02 -7.02 15.47
C SER A 79 25.79 -6.72 14.61
N TYR A 80 25.08 -5.70 15.05
CA TYR A 80 23.97 -5.10 14.34
C TYR A 80 24.27 -3.62 14.13
N LEU A 81 23.67 -3.05 13.09
CA LEU A 81 23.72 -1.63 12.82
C LEU A 81 22.33 -1.07 12.53
N TYR A 82 22.21 0.24 12.62
CA TYR A 82 21.02 0.95 12.14
C TYR A 82 21.20 1.29 10.67
N SER A 83 20.27 0.82 9.83
CA SER A 83 20.23 1.16 8.41
C SER A 83 19.02 2.03 8.12
N SER A 84 19.07 2.92 7.12
CA SER A 84 17.90 3.69 6.70
C SER A 84 17.70 3.57 5.19
N GLY A 85 16.46 3.27 4.77
CA GLY A 85 16.14 3.05 3.38
C GLY A 85 14.84 2.31 3.18
N THR A 86 14.17 2.62 2.07
CA THR A 86 12.97 1.88 1.63
C THR A 86 13.28 0.41 1.30
N SER A 87 14.55 0.04 1.12
CA SER A 87 15.00 -1.35 1.00
C SER A 87 14.71 -2.19 2.26
N GLY A 88 14.88 -1.62 3.46
CA GLY A 88 14.56 -2.33 4.71
C GLY A 88 13.06 -2.57 4.86
N ALA A 89 12.26 -1.55 4.53
CA ALA A 89 10.80 -1.68 4.43
C ALA A 89 10.37 -2.75 3.42
N THR A 90 11.01 -2.79 2.25
CA THR A 90 10.76 -3.79 1.20
C THR A 90 11.03 -5.21 1.71
N ALA A 91 12.12 -5.42 2.45
CA ALA A 91 12.45 -6.71 3.05
C ALA A 91 11.39 -7.15 4.08
N MET A 92 10.94 -6.23 4.94
CA MET A 92 9.88 -6.53 5.92
C MET A 92 8.55 -6.90 5.25
N ILE A 93 8.10 -6.15 4.22
CA ILE A 93 6.89 -6.50 3.47
C ILE A 93 7.04 -7.83 2.75
N SER A 94 8.21 -8.12 2.17
CA SER A 94 8.48 -9.41 1.52
C SER A 94 8.37 -10.57 2.51
N GLY A 95 8.88 -10.39 3.74
CA GLY A 95 8.73 -11.36 4.82
C GLY A 95 7.27 -11.57 5.23
N ILE A 96 6.47 -10.51 5.32
CA ILE A 96 5.03 -10.62 5.58
C ILE A 96 4.33 -11.40 4.46
N CYS A 97 4.60 -11.09 3.19
CA CYS A 97 4.05 -11.84 2.06
C CYS A 97 4.43 -13.33 2.11
N ALA A 98 5.67 -13.66 2.48
CA ALA A 98 6.11 -15.04 2.63
C ALA A 98 5.35 -15.78 3.75
N LEU A 99 5.16 -15.14 4.92
CA LEU A 99 4.40 -15.73 6.03
C LEU A 99 2.91 -15.90 5.69
N LEU A 100 2.33 -14.97 4.94
CA LEU A 100 0.95 -15.11 4.45
C LEU A 100 0.82 -16.33 3.52
N LEU A 101 1.74 -16.50 2.58
CA LEU A 101 1.75 -17.65 1.67
C LEU A 101 2.08 -18.98 2.38
N GLU A 102 2.88 -18.95 3.45
CA GLU A 102 3.15 -20.13 4.26
C GLU A 102 1.89 -20.62 5.00
N GLY A 103 1.10 -19.68 5.54
CA GLY A 103 -0.15 -19.99 6.22
C GLY A 103 -1.33 -20.27 5.28
N HIS A 104 -1.32 -19.66 4.09
CA HIS A 104 -2.37 -19.76 3.07
C HIS A 104 -1.77 -20.10 1.70
N PRO A 105 -1.27 -21.33 1.51
CA PRO A 105 -0.61 -21.74 0.27
C PRO A 105 -1.52 -21.73 -0.96
N GLU A 106 -2.84 -21.67 -0.76
CA GLU A 106 -3.86 -21.54 -1.80
C GLU A 106 -4.08 -20.10 -2.29
N TRP A 107 -3.57 -19.09 -1.58
CA TRP A 107 -3.74 -17.70 -1.98
C TRP A 107 -2.92 -17.37 -3.23
N ASN A 108 -3.58 -16.66 -4.15
CA ASN A 108 -2.91 -16.07 -5.31
C ASN A 108 -2.35 -14.67 -4.97
N VAL A 109 -1.67 -14.05 -5.93
CA VAL A 109 -1.07 -12.71 -5.78
C VAL A 109 -2.10 -11.67 -5.34
N ASP A 110 -3.30 -11.72 -5.90
CA ASP A 110 -4.36 -10.76 -5.59
C ASP A 110 -4.90 -10.97 -4.18
N SER A 111 -5.10 -12.21 -3.75
CA SER A 111 -5.51 -12.52 -2.37
C SER A 111 -4.51 -11.98 -1.36
N VAL A 112 -3.20 -12.17 -1.59
CA VAL A 112 -2.16 -11.63 -0.70
C VAL A 112 -2.18 -10.11 -0.69
N LYS A 113 -2.31 -9.46 -1.86
CA LYS A 113 -2.38 -7.99 -1.95
C LYS A 113 -3.63 -7.44 -1.26
N THR A 114 -4.79 -8.05 -1.49
CA THR A 114 -6.05 -7.65 -0.85
C THR A 114 -5.95 -7.79 0.67
N ALA A 115 -5.48 -8.93 1.17
CA ALA A 115 -5.25 -9.13 2.60
C ALA A 115 -4.32 -8.06 3.16
N LEU A 116 -3.18 -7.82 2.51
CA LEU A 116 -2.16 -6.87 2.95
C LEU A 116 -2.66 -5.42 2.96
N PHE A 117 -3.45 -5.00 1.96
CA PHE A 117 -3.87 -3.61 1.79
C PHE A 117 -5.14 -3.26 2.56
N THR A 118 -6.11 -4.18 2.64
CA THR A 118 -7.39 -3.91 3.31
C THR A 118 -7.31 -3.96 4.83
N THR A 119 -6.28 -4.61 5.38
CA THR A 119 -6.03 -4.66 6.83
C THR A 119 -4.95 -3.68 7.28
N ALA A 120 -4.32 -2.96 6.35
CA ALA A 120 -3.34 -1.94 6.67
C ALA A 120 -3.92 -0.88 7.60
N LYS A 121 -3.09 -0.43 8.53
CA LYS A 121 -3.46 0.56 9.54
C LYS A 121 -3.00 1.95 9.10
N TYR A 122 -3.79 2.93 9.52
CA TYR A 122 -3.55 4.35 9.29
C TYR A 122 -3.94 5.17 10.52
N GLU A 123 -3.30 4.92 11.67
CA GLU A 123 -3.54 5.75 12.85
C GLU A 123 -2.23 6.18 13.51
N ARG A 124 -1.92 7.48 13.38
CA ARG A 124 -1.08 8.16 14.36
C ARG A 124 -1.93 8.25 15.63
N LEU A 125 -1.50 7.63 16.73
CA LEU A 125 -1.98 8.03 18.05
C LEU A 125 -1.64 9.51 18.19
N THR A 126 -2.65 10.37 18.24
CA THR A 126 -2.53 11.83 18.22
C THR A 126 -1.42 12.32 19.14
N GLU A 127 -0.32 12.82 18.60
CA GLU A 127 0.39 13.88 19.31
C GLU A 127 -0.37 15.16 18.99
N ARG A 128 -0.88 15.83 20.03
CA ARG A 128 -1.43 17.18 19.89
C ARG A 128 -0.30 18.08 19.41
N ASP A 129 -0.26 18.39 18.13
CA ASP A 129 0.65 19.41 17.65
C ASP A 129 0.12 20.78 18.09
N THR A 130 0.89 21.44 18.94
CA THR A 130 0.60 22.78 19.43
C THR A 130 1.34 23.77 18.55
N ILE A 131 0.64 24.38 17.60
CA ILE A 131 1.21 25.43 16.75
C ILE A 131 1.06 26.75 17.50
N ILE A 132 2.18 27.43 17.77
CA ILE A 132 2.21 28.76 18.38
C ILE A 132 2.52 29.79 17.30
N ASN A 133 1.55 30.64 16.98
CA ASN A 133 1.69 31.77 16.06
C ASN A 133 1.43 33.08 16.82
N GLY A 134 2.50 33.71 17.31
CA GLY A 134 2.39 34.85 18.22
C GLY A 134 1.68 34.45 19.52
N ASP A 135 0.63 35.17 19.90
CA ASP A 135 -0.17 34.87 21.10
C ASP A 135 -1.25 33.79 20.88
N THR A 136 -1.38 33.25 19.67
CA THR A 136 -2.40 32.24 19.34
C THR A 136 -1.82 30.84 19.43
N VAL A 137 -2.40 30.01 20.28
CA VAL A 137 -2.10 28.59 20.41
C VAL A 137 -3.19 27.79 19.70
N THR A 138 -2.85 27.12 18.61
CA THR A 138 -3.76 26.21 17.90
C THR A 138 -3.33 24.78 18.14
N VAL A 139 -4.23 23.96 18.69
CA VAL A 139 -4.05 22.52 18.77
C VAL A 139 -4.59 21.92 17.48
N VAL A 140 -3.72 21.28 16.71
CA VAL A 140 -4.08 20.62 15.45
C VAL A 140 -3.85 19.13 15.58
N ASP A 141 -4.92 18.35 15.48
CA ASP A 141 -4.80 16.92 15.27
C ASP A 141 -4.50 16.69 13.78
N THR A 142 -3.24 16.45 13.44
CA THR A 142 -2.87 16.08 12.06
C THR A 142 -3.22 14.62 11.86
N ILE A 143 -4.41 14.36 11.31
CA ILE A 143 -4.82 13.03 10.88
C ILE A 143 -4.10 12.73 9.56
N VAL A 144 -3.17 11.77 9.59
CA VAL A 144 -2.63 11.20 8.36
C VAL A 144 -3.70 10.27 7.80
N VAL A 145 -4.35 10.70 6.71
CA VAL A 145 -5.37 9.90 6.03
C VAL A 145 -4.68 8.93 5.08
N ALA A 146 -4.91 7.63 5.26
CA ALA A 146 -4.65 6.62 4.26
C ALA A 146 -6.00 5.99 3.81
N PRO A 147 -6.12 5.56 2.53
CA PRO A 147 -5.10 5.60 1.53
C PRO A 147 -4.83 7.01 0.97
N SER A 148 -3.58 7.33 0.67
CA SER A 148 -3.19 8.60 0.02
C SER A 148 -1.98 8.42 -0.89
N ASP A 149 -1.72 9.40 -1.77
CA ASP A 149 -0.57 9.36 -2.68
C ASP A 149 0.78 9.32 -1.94
N SER A 150 0.83 9.81 -0.71
CA SER A 150 2.05 9.86 0.11
C SER A 150 2.24 8.65 1.01
N MET A 151 1.15 7.96 1.38
CA MET A 151 1.15 6.90 2.40
C MET A 151 0.63 5.56 1.88
N GLY A 152 0.24 5.43 0.61
CA GLY A 152 -0.41 4.23 0.10
C GLY A 152 -1.61 3.86 0.97
N TYR A 153 -1.84 2.57 1.23
CA TYR A 153 -2.84 2.03 2.15
C TYR A 153 -2.47 2.15 3.65
N GLY A 154 -1.28 2.67 3.99
CA GLY A 154 -0.79 2.74 5.36
C GLY A 154 0.28 1.70 5.65
N TRP A 155 0.45 1.30 6.91
CA TRP A 155 1.42 0.28 7.32
C TRP A 155 0.75 -1.07 7.55
N PRO A 156 1.44 -2.20 7.30
CA PRO A 156 0.83 -3.52 7.34
C PRO A 156 0.40 -3.91 8.76
N ASP A 157 -0.78 -4.51 8.89
CA ASP A 157 -1.12 -5.37 10.02
C ASP A 157 -1.03 -6.83 9.57
N ALA A 158 0.14 -7.43 9.76
CA ALA A 158 0.40 -8.80 9.31
C ALA A 158 -0.55 -9.82 9.96
N LEU A 159 -0.94 -9.60 11.23
CA LEU A 159 -1.82 -10.51 11.95
C LEU A 159 -3.25 -10.43 11.41
N ALA A 160 -3.76 -9.21 11.24
CA ALA A 160 -5.07 -9.00 10.64
C ALA A 160 -5.11 -9.50 9.20
N ALA A 161 -4.05 -9.27 8.42
CA ALA A 161 -3.91 -9.81 7.06
C ALA A 161 -3.98 -11.35 7.07
N PHE A 162 -3.26 -12.01 7.98
CA PHE A 162 -3.25 -13.47 8.08
C PHE A 162 -4.63 -14.06 8.39
N TYR A 163 -5.44 -13.39 9.21
CA TYR A 163 -6.79 -13.86 9.53
C TYR A 163 -7.89 -13.27 8.64
N SER A 164 -7.51 -12.50 7.61
CA SER A 164 -8.48 -11.97 6.65
C SER A 164 -8.98 -13.08 5.72
N SER A 165 -10.15 -12.84 5.14
CA SER A 165 -10.69 -13.67 4.05
C SER A 165 -10.66 -12.84 2.77
N PRO A 166 -9.49 -12.70 2.13
CA PRO A 166 -9.39 -11.91 0.91
C PRO A 166 -10.28 -12.55 -0.16
N THR A 167 -11.09 -11.73 -0.83
CA THR A 167 -11.94 -12.21 -1.92
C THR A 167 -11.05 -12.81 -3.00
N SER A 168 -11.14 -14.13 -3.19
CA SER A 168 -10.49 -14.80 -4.31
C SER A 168 -11.31 -14.51 -5.57
N TYR A 169 -10.78 -13.71 -6.49
CA TYR A 169 -11.34 -13.60 -7.82
C TYR A 169 -10.90 -14.82 -8.64
N ASP A 170 -11.82 -15.73 -8.95
CA ASP A 170 -11.61 -16.67 -10.05
C ASP A 170 -11.81 -15.91 -11.36
N THR A 171 -10.77 -15.19 -11.80
CA THR A 171 -10.75 -14.67 -13.16
C THR A 171 -10.40 -15.84 -14.09
N GLN A 172 -11.36 -16.74 -14.32
CA GLN A 172 -11.30 -17.56 -15.52
C GLN A 172 -11.06 -16.63 -16.70
N ALA A 173 -10.06 -16.96 -17.52
CA ALA A 173 -9.51 -16.10 -18.56
C ALA A 173 -10.62 -15.47 -19.41
N GLY A 174 -11.02 -14.24 -19.06
CA GLY A 174 -12.03 -13.47 -19.79
C GLY A 174 -13.15 -12.82 -18.97
N SER A 175 -13.38 -13.22 -17.71
CA SER A 175 -14.22 -12.47 -16.77
C SER A 175 -13.38 -11.40 -16.07
N MET A 176 -13.77 -10.13 -16.17
CA MET A 176 -13.01 -9.01 -15.58
C MET A 176 -13.86 -7.76 -15.36
N PHE A 177 -13.46 -6.93 -14.40
CA PHE A 177 -13.90 -5.53 -14.37
C PHE A 177 -13.20 -4.74 -15.48
N LEU A 178 -13.94 -3.83 -16.09
CA LEU A 178 -13.44 -2.85 -17.05
C LEU A 178 -13.24 -1.51 -16.32
N THR A 179 -12.49 -0.60 -16.94
CA THR A 179 -12.16 0.69 -16.33
C THR A 179 -13.43 1.45 -15.92
N PRO A 180 -13.56 1.83 -14.63
CA PRO A 180 -14.69 2.61 -14.18
C PRO A 180 -14.74 3.98 -14.87
N TYR A 181 -15.95 4.49 -15.09
CA TYR A 181 -16.17 5.81 -15.67
C TYR A 181 -17.17 6.60 -14.83
N PRO A 182 -16.93 7.88 -14.51
CA PRO A 182 -15.73 8.65 -14.80
C PRO A 182 -14.59 8.27 -13.85
N ASN A 183 -13.36 8.35 -14.35
CA ASN A 183 -12.13 8.19 -13.56
C ASN A 183 -11.12 9.25 -14.04
N PRO A 184 -10.79 10.27 -13.23
CA PRO A 184 -11.21 10.47 -11.85
C PRO A 184 -12.68 10.91 -11.70
N PHE A 185 -13.34 10.41 -10.66
CA PHE A 185 -14.69 10.84 -10.27
C PHE A 185 -14.60 12.10 -9.40
N THR A 186 -15.33 13.15 -9.79
CA THR A 186 -15.40 14.42 -9.06
C THR A 186 -16.85 14.73 -8.69
N LEU A 187 -17.11 14.97 -7.40
CA LEU A 187 -18.46 15.24 -6.87
C LEU A 187 -19.10 16.53 -7.45
N THR A 188 -18.29 17.45 -7.97
CA THR A 188 -18.75 18.70 -8.59
C THR A 188 -19.23 18.53 -10.02
N GLN A 189 -18.80 17.48 -10.72
CA GLN A 189 -19.10 17.25 -12.14
C GLN A 189 -19.90 15.97 -12.37
N HIS A 190 -19.95 15.07 -11.39
CA HIS A 190 -20.46 13.72 -11.58
C HIS A 190 -21.37 13.30 -10.42
N SER A 191 -22.47 12.63 -10.77
CA SER A 191 -23.42 12.06 -9.79
C SER A 191 -23.39 10.54 -9.75
N ASN A 192 -22.83 9.89 -10.77
CA ASN A 192 -22.82 8.43 -10.92
C ASN A 192 -21.42 7.95 -11.31
N ILE A 193 -21.04 6.77 -10.82
CA ILE A 193 -19.89 5.99 -11.29
C ILE A 193 -20.41 4.69 -11.92
N TYR A 194 -19.90 4.38 -13.10
CA TYR A 194 -20.19 3.17 -13.85
C TYR A 194 -19.01 2.21 -13.68
N ILE A 195 -19.28 0.99 -13.24
CA ILE A 195 -18.28 -0.08 -13.06
C ILE A 195 -18.63 -1.20 -14.07
N PRO A 196 -18.21 -1.07 -15.34
CA PRO A 196 -18.49 -2.07 -16.34
C PRO A 196 -17.72 -3.36 -16.03
N PHE A 197 -18.29 -4.51 -16.40
CA PHE A 197 -17.64 -5.81 -16.26
C PHE A 197 -17.98 -6.72 -17.44
N LYS A 198 -17.11 -7.69 -17.70
CA LYS A 198 -17.29 -8.77 -18.67
C LYS A 198 -17.37 -10.09 -17.90
N LEU A 199 -18.32 -10.94 -18.28
CA LEU A 199 -18.41 -12.33 -17.81
C LEU A 199 -18.30 -13.24 -19.03
N ASP A 200 -17.35 -14.18 -19.01
CA ASP A 200 -17.25 -15.21 -20.06
C ASP A 200 -18.13 -16.44 -19.77
N VAL A 201 -18.64 -16.57 -18.55
CA VAL A 201 -19.56 -17.63 -18.10
C VAL A 201 -20.66 -17.05 -17.23
N SER A 202 -21.91 -17.51 -17.40
CA SER A 202 -23.05 -17.01 -16.62
C SER A 202 -22.93 -17.42 -15.14
N HIS A 203 -22.69 -16.45 -14.26
CA HIS A 203 -22.55 -16.62 -12.81
C HIS A 203 -23.20 -15.47 -12.06
N THR A 204 -23.46 -15.66 -10.76
CA THR A 204 -23.87 -14.59 -9.87
C THR A 204 -22.70 -13.62 -9.66
N VAL A 205 -22.95 -12.32 -9.87
CA VAL A 205 -21.99 -11.25 -9.57
C VAL A 205 -22.38 -10.59 -8.27
N GLU A 206 -21.45 -10.56 -7.31
CA GLU A 206 -21.57 -9.77 -6.09
C GLU A 206 -20.64 -8.55 -6.19
N ILE A 207 -21.20 -7.35 -6.11
CA ILE A 207 -20.43 -6.10 -6.08
C ILE A 207 -20.50 -5.56 -4.66
N ARG A 208 -19.34 -5.40 -4.01
CA ARG A 208 -19.21 -4.76 -2.70
C ARG A 208 -18.45 -3.45 -2.87
N VAL A 209 -19.04 -2.37 -2.40
CA VAL A 209 -18.43 -1.03 -2.44
C VAL A 209 -17.94 -0.73 -1.03
N TYR A 210 -16.64 -0.51 -0.90
CA TYR A 210 -16.00 -0.17 0.37
C TYR A 210 -15.54 1.27 0.34
N SER A 211 -15.72 1.95 1.47
CA SER A 211 -15.03 3.20 1.74
C SER A 211 -13.53 2.96 1.97
N ILE A 212 -12.74 4.04 2.03
CA ILE A 212 -11.32 3.96 2.42
C ILE A 212 -11.09 3.29 3.78
N ALA A 213 -12.12 3.27 4.64
CA ALA A 213 -12.11 2.64 5.95
C ALA A 213 -12.46 1.14 5.91
N GLY A 214 -12.60 0.53 4.72
CA GLY A 214 -12.88 -0.90 4.56
C GLY A 214 -14.30 -1.33 4.95
N LYS A 215 -15.23 -0.39 5.14
CA LYS A 215 -16.66 -0.63 5.37
C LYS A 215 -17.50 -0.16 4.19
#